data_AF-A0A3S5IX00-F1
#
_entry.id   AF-A0A3S5IX00-F1
#
_cell.length_a   1.000
_cell.length_b   1.000
_cell.length_c   1.000
_cell.angle_alpha   90.00
_cell.angle_beta   90.00
_cell.angle_gamma   90.00
#
_symmetry.space_group_name_H-M   'P 1'
#
loop_
_entity.id
_entity.type
_entity.pdbx_description
1 polymer ?
#
loop_
_entity_poly.entity_id
_entity_poly.type
_entity_poly.pdbx_seq_one_letter_code
_entity_poly.pdbx_strand_id
1 'polypeptide(L)'
;MVEAYIGLGSNMGDRSGFLKYAINGLSSSEEVSVTAVSSIYKTDPVGPVSQDKYFNAVLCLETSLDPYGLLSLLLRIEKDCGRLRNERWGARTLDLDILIFGDLEIEDASLKVPHPSMLERAFVLAPLAEIRPDIRIGNRLAREQLERIDSIGVERLIAFDQSKTVGIIGASSKPDRYSNRAQIKLMDLGHSVVPVSQRDGVILGVPCLRKIADYWEPLDTLTLYLSPHRQLQVMPELVVAKPKRVIFNPGTESMESKRQFETAGILTEEACTLVMLETGQF
;
A
#
# COMPACT_ATOMS: atom_id res chain seq x y z
N MET A 1 -27.14 3.08 6.85
CA MET A 1 -25.71 3.40 6.70
C MET A 1 -25.59 4.52 5.68
N VAL A 2 -24.58 5.38 5.81
CA VAL A 2 -24.32 6.52 4.93
C VAL A 2 -23.10 6.21 4.07
N GLU A 3 -23.17 6.51 2.78
CA GLU A 3 -22.04 6.35 1.86
C GLU A 3 -21.02 7.48 2.09
N ALA A 4 -19.73 7.15 2.17
CA ALA A 4 -18.65 8.12 2.28
C ALA A 4 -17.46 7.74 1.39
N TYR A 5 -16.74 8.76 0.93
CA TYR A 5 -15.58 8.60 0.06
C TYR A 5 -14.35 9.10 0.81
N ILE A 6 -13.34 8.25 0.92
CA ILE A 6 -12.11 8.54 1.65
C ILE A 6 -10.95 8.61 0.66
N GLY A 7 -10.20 9.71 0.71
CA GLY A 7 -8.92 9.84 0.03
C GLY A 7 -7.81 9.27 0.89
N LEU A 8 -6.92 8.50 0.28
CA LEU A 8 -5.76 7.89 0.93
C LEU A 8 -4.49 8.39 0.23
N GLY A 9 -3.47 8.73 1.01
CA GLY A 9 -2.18 9.18 0.49
C GLY A 9 -1.00 8.66 1.33
N SER A 10 0.08 8.25 0.69
CA SER A 10 1.33 7.86 1.36
C SER A 10 2.55 8.16 0.50
N ASN A 11 3.61 8.72 1.08
CA ASN A 11 4.88 8.94 0.36
C ASN A 11 6.14 8.50 1.10
N MET A 12 6.01 7.77 2.21
CA MET A 12 7.15 7.29 2.97
C MET A 12 7.08 5.79 3.19
N GLY A 13 8.25 5.14 3.28
CA GLY A 13 8.37 3.72 3.62
C GLY A 13 7.57 2.82 2.68
N ASP A 14 6.86 1.84 3.24
CA ASP A 14 6.00 0.93 2.48
C ASP A 14 4.66 1.61 2.14
N ARG A 15 4.69 2.50 1.14
CA ARG A 15 3.53 3.30 0.71
C ARG A 15 2.29 2.44 0.48
N SER A 16 2.41 1.35 -0.26
CA SER A 16 1.30 0.42 -0.51
C SER A 16 0.87 -0.34 0.75
N GLY A 17 1.83 -0.70 1.61
CA GLY A 17 1.54 -1.29 2.92
C GLY A 17 0.70 -0.34 3.79
N PHE A 18 1.00 0.95 3.81
CA PHE A 18 0.20 1.93 4.57
C PHE A 18 -1.22 2.10 4.02
N LEU A 19 -1.40 2.13 2.69
CA LEU A 19 -2.74 2.15 2.09
C LEU A 19 -3.53 0.88 2.47
N LYS A 20 -2.88 -0.30 2.44
CA LYS A 20 -3.47 -1.57 2.87
C LYS A 20 -3.87 -1.58 4.34
N TYR A 21 -2.98 -1.09 5.20
CA TYR A 21 -3.26 -0.98 6.62
C TYR A 21 -4.52 -0.13 6.87
N ALA A 22 -4.66 0.99 6.13
CA ALA A 22 -5.83 1.84 6.26
C ALA A 22 -7.14 1.14 5.87
N ILE A 23 -7.14 0.42 4.75
CA ILE A 23 -8.31 -0.30 4.24
C ILE A 23 -8.67 -1.46 5.18
N ASN A 24 -7.69 -2.19 5.69
CA ASN A 24 -7.90 -3.27 6.66
C ASN A 24 -8.41 -2.72 7.99
N GLY A 25 -7.85 -1.60 8.47
CA GLY A 25 -8.26 -0.94 9.69
C GLY A 25 -9.70 -0.43 9.63
N LEU A 26 -10.13 0.11 8.49
CA LEU A 26 -11.51 0.48 8.23
C LEU A 26 -12.43 -0.75 8.18
N SER A 27 -12.05 -1.77 7.41
CA SER A 27 -12.83 -3.02 7.25
C SER A 27 -12.95 -3.85 8.54
N SER A 28 -12.12 -3.57 9.54
CA SER A 28 -12.17 -4.24 10.84
C SER A 28 -13.17 -3.60 11.83
N SER A 29 -13.74 -2.43 11.49
CA SER A 29 -14.80 -1.79 12.29
C SER A 29 -16.16 -2.41 11.93
N GLU A 30 -16.97 -2.77 12.91
CA GLU A 30 -18.33 -3.28 12.66
C GLU A 30 -19.26 -2.20 12.08
N GLU A 31 -18.92 -0.93 12.29
CA GLU A 31 -19.65 0.24 11.82
C GLU A 31 -19.27 0.68 10.41
N VAL A 32 -18.34 -0.01 9.73
CA VAL A 32 -17.83 0.36 8.40
C VAL A 32 -17.81 -0.84 7.47
N SER A 33 -18.33 -0.65 6.26
CA SER A 33 -18.25 -1.62 5.17
C SER A 33 -17.57 -0.95 3.97
N VAL A 34 -16.37 -1.39 3.60
CA VAL A 34 -15.68 -0.89 2.40
C VAL A 34 -16.32 -1.52 1.16
N THR A 35 -16.90 -0.70 0.28
CA THR A 35 -17.68 -1.16 -0.88
C THR A 35 -16.93 -1.08 -2.20
N ALA A 36 -15.92 -0.20 -2.30
CA ALA A 36 -15.03 -0.11 -3.47
C ALA A 36 -13.68 0.49 -3.09
N VAL A 37 -12.63 0.12 -3.82
CA VAL A 37 -11.30 0.72 -3.73
C VAL A 37 -10.77 0.95 -5.14
N SER A 38 -10.25 2.14 -5.42
CA SER A 38 -9.64 2.46 -6.71
C SER A 38 -8.32 1.71 -6.90
N SER A 39 -7.74 1.84 -8.08
CA SER A 39 -6.32 1.54 -8.27
C SER A 39 -5.43 2.47 -7.42
N ILE A 40 -4.19 2.07 -7.22
CA ILE A 40 -3.15 2.94 -6.68
C ILE A 40 -2.69 3.88 -7.81
N TYR A 41 -2.62 5.18 -7.51
CA TYR A 41 -2.11 6.21 -8.41
C TYR A 41 -0.80 6.77 -7.87
N LYS A 42 0.20 6.87 -8.74
CA LYS A 42 1.51 7.44 -8.42
C LYS A 42 1.56 8.88 -8.91
N THR A 43 1.89 9.81 -8.02
CA THR A 43 1.98 11.25 -8.36
C THR A 43 3.21 11.93 -7.77
N ASP A 44 3.63 13.02 -8.38
CA ASP A 44 4.64 13.90 -7.78
C ASP A 44 4.08 14.59 -6.52
N PRO A 45 4.93 14.92 -5.53
CA PRO A 45 4.50 15.65 -4.35
C PRO A 45 4.04 17.06 -4.72
N VAL A 46 2.97 17.54 -4.07
CA VAL A 46 2.52 18.92 -4.19
C VAL A 46 3.25 19.79 -3.17
N GLY A 47 3.90 20.85 -3.63
CA GLY A 47 4.53 21.85 -2.77
C GLY A 47 6.02 22.09 -3.09
N PRO A 48 6.68 22.98 -2.35
CA PRO A 48 8.06 23.40 -2.61
C PRO A 48 9.11 22.42 -2.08
N VAL A 49 8.71 21.40 -1.32
CA VAL A 49 9.62 20.46 -0.68
C VAL A 49 9.80 19.24 -1.56
N SER A 50 11.05 18.93 -1.92
CA SER A 50 11.40 17.70 -2.64
C SER A 50 11.08 16.49 -1.75
N GLN A 51 10.22 15.60 -2.23
CA GLN A 51 9.80 14.39 -1.54
C GLN A 51 9.70 13.23 -2.52
N ASP A 52 9.65 12.01 -1.97
CA ASP A 52 9.29 10.84 -2.78
C ASP A 52 7.88 10.99 -3.35
N LYS A 53 7.64 10.29 -4.47
CA LYS A 53 6.32 10.24 -5.12
C LYS A 53 5.27 9.71 -4.16
N TYR A 54 4.07 10.27 -4.22
CA TYR A 54 2.92 9.81 -3.46
C TYR A 54 2.25 8.63 -4.16
N PHE A 55 1.77 7.67 -3.37
CA PHE A 55 0.73 6.75 -3.75
C PHE A 55 -0.59 7.26 -3.19
N ASN A 56 -1.57 7.42 -4.07
CA ASN A 56 -2.91 7.89 -3.75
C ASN A 56 -3.94 6.85 -4.17
N ALA A 57 -5.03 6.76 -3.42
CA ALA A 57 -6.20 5.96 -3.75
C ALA A 57 -7.45 6.62 -3.20
N VAL A 58 -8.62 6.20 -3.69
CA VAL A 58 -9.92 6.55 -3.10
C VAL A 58 -10.65 5.25 -2.82
N LEU A 59 -11.29 5.17 -1.65
CA LEU A 59 -12.24 4.12 -1.35
C LEU A 59 -13.64 4.69 -1.13
N CYS A 60 -14.64 3.88 -1.46
CA CYS A 60 -16.02 4.08 -1.06
C CYS A 60 -16.30 3.14 0.12
N LEU A 61 -17.01 3.66 1.12
CA LEU A 61 -17.51 2.87 2.24
C LEU A 61 -18.94 3.25 2.58
N GLU A 62 -19.63 2.34 3.26
CA GLU A 62 -20.86 2.61 3.98
C GLU A 62 -20.58 2.57 5.48
N THR A 63 -21.12 3.53 6.24
CA THR A 63 -20.91 3.55 7.70
C THR A 63 -22.15 3.92 8.50
N SER A 64 -22.23 3.45 9.74
CA SER A 64 -23.19 3.92 10.75
C SER A 64 -22.61 5.01 11.67
N LEU A 65 -21.31 5.29 11.59
CA LEU A 65 -20.67 6.39 12.30
C LEU A 65 -21.20 7.73 11.76
N ASP A 66 -21.21 8.76 12.62
CA ASP A 66 -21.34 10.13 12.15
C ASP A 66 -20.00 10.63 11.53
N PRO A 67 -19.97 11.79 10.84
CA PRO A 67 -18.76 12.31 10.21
C PRO A 67 -17.56 12.48 11.15
N TYR A 68 -17.81 12.84 12.42
CA TYR A 68 -16.76 13.05 13.42
C TYR A 68 -16.26 11.74 14.01
N GLY A 69 -17.15 10.75 14.15
CA GLY A 69 -16.80 9.37 14.48
C GLY A 69 -15.91 8.75 13.40
N LEU A 70 -16.28 8.91 12.13
CA LEU A 70 -15.45 8.48 11.01
C LEU A 70 -14.11 9.21 10.99
N LEU A 71 -14.10 10.53 11.17
CA LEU A 71 -12.86 11.31 11.25
C LEU A 71 -11.96 10.78 12.37
N SER A 72 -12.51 10.51 13.55
CA SER A 72 -11.76 9.98 14.70
C SER A 72 -11.15 8.61 14.41
N LEU A 73 -11.89 7.74 13.69
CA LEU A 73 -11.39 6.44 13.23
C LEU A 73 -10.20 6.61 12.26
N LEU A 74 -10.33 7.49 11.26
CA LEU A 74 -9.25 7.77 10.31
C LEU A 74 -8.00 8.30 11.02
N LEU A 75 -8.17 9.26 11.94
CA LEU A 75 -7.06 9.83 12.72
C LEU A 75 -6.34 8.78 13.58
N ARG A 76 -7.08 7.81 14.13
CA ARG A 76 -6.49 6.68 14.87
C ARG A 76 -5.63 5.83 13.95
N ILE A 77 -6.15 5.45 12.78
CA ILE A 77 -5.42 4.66 11.78
C ILE A 77 -4.14 5.40 11.31
N GLU A 78 -4.22 6.71 11.04
CA GLU A 78 -3.05 7.54 10.73
C GLU A 78 -1.98 7.47 11.83
N LYS A 79 -2.41 7.57 13.09
CA LYS A 79 -1.53 7.55 14.26
C LYS A 79 -0.85 6.19 14.41
N ASP A 80 -1.58 5.09 14.20
CA ASP A 80 -1.04 3.73 14.28
C ASP A 80 0.01 3.49 13.18
N CYS A 81 -0.12 4.17 12.03
CA CYS A 81 0.89 4.22 10.96
C CYS A 81 2.05 5.19 11.24
N GLY A 82 2.15 5.77 12.44
CA GLY A 82 3.27 6.62 12.84
C GLY A 82 3.24 8.03 12.24
N ARG A 83 2.08 8.53 11.78
CA ARG A 83 1.97 9.91 11.29
C ARG A 83 2.26 10.91 12.43
N LEU A 84 3.28 11.75 12.24
CA LEU A 84 3.63 12.86 13.14
C LEU A 84 3.30 14.20 12.48
N ARG A 85 2.46 15.04 13.11
CA ARG A 85 2.02 16.34 12.58
C ARG A 85 3.01 17.46 12.91
N ASN A 86 4.27 17.29 12.51
CA ASN A 86 5.37 18.18 12.92
C ASN A 86 5.62 19.34 11.93
N GLU A 87 5.37 19.14 10.63
CA GLU A 87 5.64 20.15 9.59
C GLU A 87 4.48 20.27 8.60
N ARG A 88 4.12 21.52 8.25
CA ARG A 88 3.14 21.80 7.19
C ARG A 88 3.76 21.38 5.85
N TRP A 89 3.12 20.46 5.15
CA TRP A 89 3.59 19.81 3.91
C TRP A 89 4.74 18.83 4.09
N GLY A 90 4.98 18.34 5.31
CA GLY A 90 5.96 17.28 5.56
C GLY A 90 5.57 15.95 4.91
N ALA A 91 6.57 15.10 4.68
CA ALA A 91 6.37 13.73 4.24
C ALA A 91 5.60 12.93 5.33
N ARG A 92 4.80 11.95 4.90
CA ARG A 92 3.84 11.26 5.75
C ARG A 92 3.69 9.80 5.34
N THR A 93 3.64 8.95 6.37
CA THR A 93 3.39 7.52 6.25
C THR A 93 1.99 7.25 5.72
N LEU A 94 0.98 7.96 6.22
CA LEU A 94 -0.41 7.85 5.79
C LEU A 94 -1.18 9.16 5.98
N ASP A 95 -2.03 9.50 5.01
CA ASP A 95 -2.97 10.62 5.00
C ASP A 95 -4.36 10.09 4.65
N LEU A 96 -5.35 10.37 5.50
CA LEU A 96 -6.73 9.95 5.30
C LEU A 96 -7.67 11.16 5.39
N ASP A 97 -8.36 11.46 4.30
CA ASP A 97 -9.28 12.60 4.20
C ASP A 97 -10.70 12.13 3.88
N ILE A 98 -11.70 12.62 4.62
CA ILE A 98 -13.12 12.47 4.23
C ILE A 98 -13.38 13.43 3.07
N LEU A 99 -13.60 12.88 1.87
CA LEU A 99 -13.88 13.65 0.67
C LEU A 99 -15.36 14.03 0.59
N ILE A 100 -16.24 13.06 0.82
CA ILE A 100 -17.70 13.19 0.74
C ILE A 100 -18.31 12.31 1.84
N PHE A 101 -19.39 12.77 2.47
CA PHE A 101 -20.15 12.01 3.46
C PHE A 101 -21.65 12.21 3.23
N GLY A 102 -22.28 11.24 2.58
CA GLY A 102 -23.66 11.35 2.10
C GLY A 102 -23.87 12.65 1.32
N ASP A 103 -24.97 13.33 1.59
CA ASP A 103 -25.30 14.66 1.05
C ASP A 103 -24.96 15.80 2.03
N LEU A 104 -24.09 15.55 3.02
CA LEU A 104 -23.78 16.56 4.04
C LEU A 104 -22.84 17.64 3.52
N GLU A 105 -23.20 18.88 3.83
CA GLU A 105 -22.30 20.03 3.77
C GLU A 105 -21.91 20.41 5.20
N ILE A 106 -20.61 20.31 5.50
CA ILE A 106 -20.04 20.63 6.81
C ILE A 106 -18.98 21.69 6.60
N GLU A 107 -19.09 22.80 7.32
CA GLU A 107 -18.08 23.86 7.35
C GLU A 107 -17.71 24.19 8.80
N ASP A 108 -16.96 23.28 9.41
CA ASP A 108 -16.41 23.45 10.77
C ASP A 108 -14.89 23.63 10.72
N ALA A 109 -14.31 24.11 11.83
CA ALA A 109 -12.86 24.24 11.99
C ALA A 109 -12.13 22.88 11.96
N SER A 110 -12.80 21.80 12.40
CA SER A 110 -12.23 20.45 12.50
C SER A 110 -12.52 19.57 11.28
N LEU A 111 -13.59 19.85 10.53
CA LEU A 111 -14.01 19.05 9.39
C LEU A 111 -14.72 19.92 8.34
N LYS A 112 -14.33 19.73 7.07
CA LYS A 112 -15.01 20.31 5.91
C LYS A 112 -15.40 19.24 4.92
N VAL A 113 -16.69 19.14 4.60
CA VAL A 113 -17.26 18.17 3.66
C VAL A 113 -18.23 18.90 2.72
N PRO A 114 -18.15 18.69 1.40
CA PRO A 114 -17.09 17.98 0.68
C PRO A 114 -15.69 18.58 0.93
N HIS A 115 -14.64 17.77 0.79
CA HIS A 115 -13.27 18.24 1.07
C HIS A 115 -12.93 19.42 0.15
N PRO A 116 -12.52 20.58 0.70
CA PRO A 116 -12.52 21.86 -0.02
C PRO A 116 -11.61 21.88 -1.24
N SER A 117 -10.47 21.18 -1.19
CA SER A 117 -9.52 21.11 -2.32
C SER A 117 -9.71 19.90 -3.23
N MET A 118 -10.74 19.06 -3.04
CA MET A 118 -10.84 17.81 -3.82
C MET A 118 -11.02 18.07 -5.32
N LEU A 119 -11.74 19.14 -5.68
CA LEU A 119 -12.04 19.51 -7.07
C LEU A 119 -10.82 20.07 -7.82
N GLU A 120 -9.74 20.39 -7.11
CA GLU A 120 -8.51 20.96 -7.66
C GLU A 120 -7.40 19.90 -7.78
N ARG A 121 -7.64 18.67 -7.29
CA ARG A 121 -6.61 17.64 -7.14
C ARG A 121 -6.90 16.46 -8.06
N ALA A 122 -6.15 16.35 -9.15
CA ALA A 122 -6.29 15.24 -10.08
C ALA A 122 -5.98 13.88 -9.44
N PHE A 123 -5.05 13.83 -8.47
CA PHE A 123 -4.76 12.63 -7.69
C PHE A 123 -5.88 12.20 -6.74
N VAL A 124 -6.91 13.03 -6.56
CA VAL A 124 -8.16 12.68 -5.87
C VAL A 124 -9.24 12.34 -6.89
N LEU A 125 -9.41 13.17 -7.92
CA LEU A 125 -10.48 13.00 -8.91
C LEU A 125 -10.28 11.79 -9.82
N ALA A 126 -9.05 11.45 -10.21
CA ALA A 126 -8.78 10.28 -11.04
C ALA A 126 -9.20 8.96 -10.35
N PRO A 127 -8.72 8.64 -9.12
CA PRO A 127 -9.20 7.47 -8.41
C PRO A 127 -10.69 7.52 -8.04
N LEU A 128 -11.25 8.70 -7.73
CA LEU A 128 -12.69 8.82 -7.47
C LEU A 128 -13.51 8.51 -8.73
N ALA A 129 -13.12 9.04 -9.89
CA ALA A 129 -13.81 8.81 -11.15
C ALA A 129 -13.66 7.36 -11.65
N GLU A 130 -12.61 6.64 -11.24
CA GLU A 130 -12.47 5.20 -11.50
C GLU A 130 -13.58 4.39 -10.83
N ILE A 131 -13.91 4.69 -9.57
CA ILE A 131 -14.89 3.90 -8.80
C ILE A 131 -16.31 4.48 -8.86
N ARG A 132 -16.45 5.79 -9.06
CA ARG A 132 -17.75 6.47 -9.13
C ARG A 132 -17.70 7.68 -10.09
N PRO A 133 -17.67 7.46 -11.41
CA PRO A 133 -17.52 8.53 -12.39
C PRO A 133 -18.67 9.56 -12.37
N ASP A 134 -19.87 9.11 -12.01
CA ASP A 134 -21.10 9.91 -12.00
C ASP A 134 -21.44 10.52 -10.63
N ILE A 135 -20.54 10.48 -9.65
CA ILE A 135 -20.77 11.17 -8.39
C ILE A 135 -20.80 12.68 -8.61
N ARG A 136 -21.83 13.35 -8.07
CA ARG A 136 -21.95 14.80 -8.12
C ARG A 136 -21.19 15.43 -6.97
N ILE A 137 -20.39 16.45 -7.29
CA ILE A 137 -19.71 17.30 -6.32
C ILE A 137 -20.07 18.74 -6.68
N GLY A 138 -20.97 19.34 -5.89
CA GLY A 138 -21.66 20.57 -6.27
C GLY A 138 -22.43 20.37 -7.59
N ASN A 139 -22.13 21.21 -8.60
CA ASN A 139 -22.86 21.22 -9.87
C ASN A 139 -22.25 20.31 -10.96
N ARG A 140 -21.23 19.49 -10.66
CA ARG A 140 -20.48 18.73 -11.67
C ARG A 140 -20.32 17.26 -11.28
N LEU A 141 -20.16 16.40 -12.27
CA LEU A 141 -19.73 15.02 -12.07
C LEU A 141 -18.22 14.95 -11.86
N ALA A 142 -17.73 13.97 -11.08
CA ALA A 142 -16.29 13.76 -10.87
C ALA A 142 -15.52 13.61 -12.19
N ARG A 143 -16.05 12.82 -13.15
CA ARG A 143 -15.45 12.67 -14.49
C ARG A 143 -15.34 13.99 -15.26
N GLU A 144 -16.38 14.82 -15.20
CA GLU A 144 -16.42 16.11 -15.90
C GLU A 144 -15.45 17.11 -15.29
N GLN A 145 -15.25 17.06 -13.96
CA GLN A 145 -14.27 17.91 -13.31
C GLN A 145 -12.84 17.46 -13.63
N LEU A 146 -12.58 16.15 -13.68
CA LEU A 146 -11.25 15.62 -14.01
C LEU A 146 -10.78 16.08 -15.39
N GLU A 147 -11.68 16.12 -16.38
CA GLU A 147 -11.38 16.62 -17.74
C GLU A 147 -10.98 18.12 -17.78
N ARG A 148 -11.23 18.87 -16.70
CA ARG A 148 -11.04 20.33 -16.67
C ARG A 148 -9.80 20.77 -15.90
N ILE A 149 -9.15 19.86 -15.18
CA ILE A 149 -7.94 20.14 -14.43
C ILE A 149 -6.75 19.42 -15.04
N ASP A 150 -5.56 19.93 -14.76
CA ASP A 150 -4.34 19.26 -15.20
C ASP A 150 -4.18 17.94 -14.44
N SER A 151 -3.97 16.86 -15.19
CA SER A 151 -3.71 15.51 -14.69
C SER A 151 -2.32 15.01 -15.06
N ILE A 152 -1.45 15.89 -15.57
CA ILE A 152 -0.03 15.59 -15.79
C ILE A 152 0.59 15.07 -14.50
N GLY A 153 1.32 13.96 -14.62
CA GLY A 153 1.98 13.30 -13.48
C GLY A 153 1.07 12.44 -12.62
N VAL A 154 -0.21 12.27 -12.98
CA VAL A 154 -1.13 11.32 -12.31
C VAL A 154 -1.14 9.99 -13.07
N GLU A 155 -0.37 9.02 -12.58
CA GLU A 155 -0.19 7.73 -13.24
C GLU A 155 -0.95 6.63 -12.50
N ARG A 156 -1.89 5.94 -13.18
CA ARG A 156 -2.50 4.72 -12.64
C ARG A 156 -1.44 3.61 -12.60
N LEU A 157 -1.12 3.13 -11.40
CA LEU A 157 -0.01 2.20 -11.18
C LEU A 157 -0.45 0.74 -11.24
N ILE A 158 -1.32 0.33 -10.32
CA ILE A 158 -1.78 -1.06 -10.17
C ILE A 158 -3.16 -1.09 -9.52
N ALA A 159 -4.01 -2.03 -9.91
CA ALA A 159 -5.27 -2.26 -9.21
C ALA A 159 -4.98 -2.71 -7.77
N PHE A 160 -5.76 -2.22 -6.81
CA PHE A 160 -5.42 -2.45 -5.40
C PHE A 160 -5.42 -3.94 -5.01
N ASP A 161 -6.35 -4.73 -5.55
CA ASP A 161 -6.45 -6.17 -5.37
C ASP A 161 -5.30 -6.97 -6.03
N GLN A 162 -4.60 -6.35 -6.99
CA GLN A 162 -3.40 -6.89 -7.62
C GLN A 162 -2.12 -6.56 -6.85
N SER A 163 -2.14 -5.53 -5.98
CA SER A 163 -0.99 -5.22 -5.12
C SER A 163 -0.71 -6.35 -4.14
N LYS A 164 0.38 -7.06 -4.36
CA LYS A 164 0.91 -8.12 -3.48
C LYS A 164 1.64 -7.62 -2.24
N THR A 165 1.64 -8.41 -1.18
CA THR A 165 2.52 -8.26 -0.01
C THR A 165 3.66 -9.29 -0.09
N VAL A 166 4.90 -8.82 -0.14
CA VAL A 166 6.07 -9.63 -0.52
C VAL A 166 7.13 -9.63 0.58
N GLY A 167 7.39 -10.81 1.15
CA GLY A 167 8.48 -11.01 2.10
C GLY A 167 9.82 -11.23 1.39
N ILE A 168 10.81 -10.39 1.66
CA ILE A 168 12.13 -10.43 1.02
C ILE A 168 13.13 -11.07 1.98
N ILE A 169 13.38 -12.37 1.79
CA ILE A 169 14.19 -13.17 2.71
C ILE A 169 15.67 -13.04 2.34
N GLY A 170 16.46 -12.45 3.23
CA GLY A 170 17.84 -12.08 2.93
C GLY A 170 17.95 -10.69 2.29
N ALA A 171 17.06 -9.77 2.67
CA ALA A 171 17.08 -8.38 2.25
C ALA A 171 18.43 -7.71 2.59
N SER A 172 18.78 -6.67 1.82
CA SER A 172 20.03 -5.94 2.01
C SER A 172 19.86 -4.46 1.70
N SER A 173 20.51 -3.61 2.50
CA SER A 173 20.63 -2.17 2.26
C SER A 173 21.60 -1.79 1.13
N LYS A 174 22.42 -2.74 0.65
CA LYS A 174 23.45 -2.48 -0.36
C LYS A 174 22.86 -2.42 -1.78
N PRO A 175 23.06 -1.32 -2.54
CA PRO A 175 22.43 -1.12 -3.86
C PRO A 175 22.82 -2.15 -4.93
N ASP A 176 24.01 -2.74 -4.83
CA ASP A 176 24.51 -3.75 -5.79
C ASP A 176 23.84 -5.12 -5.61
N ARG A 177 23.11 -5.35 -4.51
CA ARG A 177 22.48 -6.63 -4.20
C ARG A 177 21.13 -6.75 -4.92
N TYR A 178 20.89 -7.91 -5.53
CA TYR A 178 19.63 -8.20 -6.22
C TYR A 178 18.39 -8.04 -5.32
N SER A 179 18.49 -8.42 -4.04
CA SER A 179 17.41 -8.24 -3.06
C SER A 179 17.03 -6.77 -2.86
N ASN A 180 18.01 -5.85 -2.91
CA ASN A 180 17.78 -4.42 -2.79
C ASN A 180 17.08 -3.89 -4.04
N ARG A 181 17.59 -4.24 -5.22
CA ARG A 181 16.99 -3.88 -6.52
C ARG A 181 15.56 -4.40 -6.65
N ALA A 182 15.29 -5.63 -6.19
CA ALA A 182 13.96 -6.21 -6.19
C ALA A 182 13.01 -5.46 -5.25
N GLN A 183 13.48 -5.06 -4.07
CA GLN A 183 12.68 -4.26 -3.14
C GLN A 183 12.28 -2.92 -3.76
N ILE A 184 13.23 -2.18 -4.36
CA ILE A 184 12.94 -0.93 -5.07
C ILE A 184 11.85 -1.15 -6.12
N LYS A 185 12.04 -2.14 -6.98
CA LYS A 185 11.13 -2.40 -8.09
C LYS A 185 9.74 -2.84 -7.64
N LEU A 186 9.64 -3.65 -6.58
CA LEU A 186 8.37 -4.01 -5.96
C LEU A 186 7.64 -2.77 -5.43
N MET A 187 8.35 -1.93 -4.68
CA MET A 187 7.79 -0.69 -4.13
C MET A 187 7.36 0.28 -5.23
N ASP A 188 8.12 0.40 -6.32
CA ASP A 188 7.80 1.30 -7.44
C ASP A 188 6.62 0.81 -8.28
N LEU A 189 6.38 -0.50 -8.32
CA LEU A 189 5.23 -1.13 -8.98
C LEU A 189 4.00 -1.23 -8.08
N GLY A 190 4.05 -0.68 -6.87
CA GLY A 190 2.89 -0.61 -5.99
C GLY A 190 2.68 -1.84 -5.12
N HIS A 191 3.67 -2.73 -5.00
CA HIS A 191 3.63 -3.85 -4.05
C HIS A 191 4.10 -3.42 -2.66
N SER A 192 3.52 -4.05 -1.64
CA SER A 192 3.97 -3.95 -0.26
C SER A 192 5.13 -4.91 -0.02
N VAL A 193 6.10 -4.51 0.80
CA VAL A 193 7.33 -5.27 1.03
C VAL A 193 7.63 -5.44 2.51
N VAL A 194 8.06 -6.65 2.87
CA VAL A 194 8.47 -7.00 4.23
C VAL A 194 9.92 -7.49 4.17
N PRO A 195 10.90 -6.59 4.32
CA PRO A 195 12.31 -6.97 4.27
C PRO A 195 12.70 -7.76 5.53
N VAL A 196 13.40 -8.88 5.34
CA VAL A 196 13.92 -9.72 6.44
C VAL A 196 15.43 -9.82 6.37
N SER A 197 16.12 -9.32 7.40
CA SER A 197 17.59 -9.27 7.49
C SER A 197 18.06 -9.44 8.94
N GLN A 198 19.16 -10.16 9.11
CA GLN A 198 19.84 -10.33 10.40
C GLN A 198 20.73 -9.14 10.76
N ARG A 199 21.00 -8.22 9.82
CA ARG A 199 21.95 -7.11 10.01
C ARG A 199 21.25 -5.75 10.01
N ASP A 200 20.49 -5.48 8.97
CA ASP A 200 19.88 -4.17 8.75
C ASP A 200 18.67 -3.95 9.69
N GLY A 201 18.47 -2.72 10.16
CA GLY A 201 17.29 -2.33 10.95
C GLY A 201 16.18 -1.69 10.11
N VAL A 202 16.56 -0.96 9.06
CA VAL A 202 15.66 -0.31 8.09
C VAL A 202 16.30 -0.42 6.71
N ILE A 203 15.53 -0.76 5.69
CA ILE A 203 15.98 -0.83 4.29
C ILE A 203 14.99 -0.04 3.44
N LEU A 204 15.47 0.97 2.71
CA LEU A 204 14.66 1.82 1.82
C LEU A 204 13.44 2.43 2.54
N GLY A 205 13.63 2.88 3.78
CA GLY A 205 12.57 3.47 4.62
C GLY A 205 11.60 2.46 5.24
N VAL A 206 11.76 1.15 4.97
CA VAL A 206 10.91 0.09 5.54
C VAL A 206 11.61 -0.60 6.70
N PRO A 207 10.98 -0.72 7.89
CA PRO A 207 11.52 -1.49 9.01
C PRO A 207 11.81 -2.93 8.62
N CYS A 208 12.98 -3.42 9.00
CA CYS A 208 13.42 -4.76 8.66
C CYS A 208 13.15 -5.73 9.81
N LEU A 209 12.43 -6.82 9.52
CA LEU A 209 12.19 -7.87 10.48
C LEU A 209 13.42 -8.75 10.66
N ARG A 210 13.58 -9.29 11.87
CA ARG A 210 14.59 -10.32 12.15
C ARG A 210 14.14 -11.69 11.71
N LYS A 211 12.84 -11.97 11.83
CA LYS A 211 12.19 -13.22 11.44
C LYS A 211 10.93 -12.91 10.68
N ILE A 212 10.66 -13.66 9.62
CA ILE A 212 9.42 -13.46 8.87
C ILE A 212 8.18 -13.83 9.70
N ALA A 213 8.33 -14.74 10.67
CA ALA A 213 7.25 -15.13 11.58
C ALA A 213 6.76 -14.00 12.49
N ASP A 214 7.50 -12.89 12.59
CA ASP A 214 7.06 -11.70 13.34
C ASP A 214 6.06 -10.86 12.51
N TYR A 215 5.90 -11.16 11.21
CA TYR A 215 4.87 -10.55 10.36
C TYR A 215 3.55 -11.32 10.51
N TRP A 216 2.48 -10.61 10.84
CA TRP A 216 1.19 -11.22 11.21
C TRP A 216 0.12 -11.11 10.12
N GLU A 217 0.31 -10.25 9.11
CA GLU A 217 -0.61 -10.14 7.98
C GLU A 217 -0.34 -11.20 6.90
N PRO A 218 -1.34 -11.54 6.05
CA PRO A 218 -1.15 -12.48 4.95
C PRO A 218 -0.04 -12.08 3.97
N LEU A 219 0.75 -13.07 3.55
CA LEU A 219 1.81 -12.91 2.56
C LEU A 219 1.42 -13.56 1.23
N ASP A 220 1.54 -12.81 0.14
CA ASP A 220 1.34 -13.37 -1.20
C ASP A 220 2.57 -14.13 -1.67
N THR A 221 3.76 -13.62 -1.40
CA THR A 221 5.00 -14.18 -1.95
C THR A 221 6.13 -14.03 -0.95
N LEU A 222 6.92 -15.09 -0.76
CA LEU A 222 8.29 -14.96 -0.29
C LEU A 222 9.25 -15.01 -1.48
N THR A 223 10.19 -14.08 -1.53
CA THR A 223 11.26 -14.09 -2.53
C THR A 223 12.60 -14.28 -1.82
N LEU A 224 13.30 -15.37 -2.17
CA LEU A 224 14.48 -15.85 -1.44
C LEU A 224 15.77 -15.32 -2.04
N TYR A 225 16.65 -14.78 -1.21
CA TYR A 225 18.02 -14.33 -1.54
C TYR A 225 19.07 -14.95 -0.61
N LEU A 226 18.72 -16.06 0.05
CA LEU A 226 19.62 -16.83 0.91
C LEU A 226 20.14 -18.05 0.15
N SER A 227 21.41 -18.41 0.38
CA SER A 227 21.97 -19.68 -0.09
C SER A 227 21.22 -20.88 0.52
N PRO A 228 21.16 -22.05 -0.12
CA PRO A 228 20.45 -23.23 0.37
C PRO A 228 20.71 -23.58 1.84
N HIS A 229 21.98 -23.62 2.26
CA HIS A 229 22.34 -23.90 3.66
C HIS A 229 21.74 -22.89 4.66
N ARG A 230 21.67 -21.60 4.29
CA ARG A 230 21.08 -20.56 5.15
C ARG A 230 19.56 -20.61 5.15
N GLN A 231 18.93 -21.10 4.09
CA GLN A 231 17.48 -21.31 4.07
C GLN A 231 17.06 -22.35 5.09
N LEU A 232 17.77 -23.49 5.16
CA LEU A 232 17.46 -24.56 6.11
C LEU A 232 17.47 -24.09 7.57
N GLN A 233 18.31 -23.11 7.91
CA GLN A 233 18.39 -22.54 9.26
C GLN A 233 17.13 -21.75 9.66
N VAL A 234 16.41 -21.20 8.68
CA VAL A 234 15.20 -20.40 8.88
C VAL A 234 13.95 -21.08 8.32
N MET A 235 14.06 -22.30 7.80
CA MET A 235 12.93 -22.97 7.14
C MET A 235 11.66 -23.07 8.00
N PRO A 236 11.75 -23.36 9.32
CA PRO A 236 10.55 -23.40 10.16
C PRO A 236 9.76 -22.10 10.16
N GLU A 237 10.43 -20.93 10.22
CA GLU A 237 9.73 -19.63 10.18
C GLU A 237 9.17 -19.30 8.80
N LEU A 238 9.86 -19.71 7.72
CA LEU A 238 9.36 -19.47 6.35
C LEU A 238 8.08 -20.26 6.09
N VAL A 239 7.98 -21.49 6.58
CA VAL A 239 6.77 -22.32 6.45
C VAL A 239 5.64 -21.80 7.34
N VAL A 240 5.94 -21.38 8.57
CA VAL A 240 4.94 -20.80 9.49
C VAL A 240 4.33 -19.50 8.96
N ALA A 241 5.10 -18.72 8.19
CA ALA A 241 4.61 -17.51 7.52
C ALA A 241 3.55 -17.77 6.45
N LYS A 242 3.38 -19.04 6.01
CA LYS A 242 2.32 -19.51 5.09
C LYS A 242 2.06 -18.58 3.89
N PRO A 243 3.09 -18.21 3.11
CA PRO A 243 2.87 -17.42 1.90
C PRO A 243 2.06 -18.23 0.87
N LYS A 244 1.37 -17.54 -0.05
CA LYS A 244 0.71 -18.23 -1.17
C LYS A 244 1.72 -18.89 -2.11
N ARG A 245 2.90 -18.29 -2.30
CA ARG A 245 4.01 -18.87 -3.06
C ARG A 245 5.39 -18.46 -2.56
N VAL A 246 6.41 -19.18 -3.01
CA VAL A 246 7.83 -18.92 -2.76
C VAL A 246 8.59 -18.88 -4.07
N ILE A 247 9.36 -17.82 -4.30
CA ILE A 247 10.26 -17.67 -5.43
C ILE A 247 11.70 -17.92 -4.98
N PHE A 248 12.34 -18.91 -5.58
CA PHE A 248 13.77 -19.18 -5.50
C PHE A 248 14.48 -18.37 -6.61
N ASN A 249 15.15 -17.28 -6.24
CA ASN A 249 15.95 -16.51 -7.19
C ASN A 249 17.23 -17.26 -7.62
N PRO A 250 17.85 -16.89 -8.75
CA PRO A 250 19.08 -17.51 -9.21
C PRO A 250 20.16 -17.62 -8.12
N GLY A 251 20.67 -18.84 -7.91
CA GLY A 251 21.67 -19.16 -6.88
C GLY A 251 21.11 -19.46 -5.49
N THR A 252 19.79 -19.58 -5.36
CA THR A 252 19.09 -19.94 -4.13
C THR A 252 18.36 -21.28 -4.21
N GLU A 253 18.43 -21.97 -5.33
CA GLU A 253 17.69 -23.21 -5.60
C GLU A 253 18.06 -24.30 -4.57
N SER A 254 17.05 -24.93 -3.97
CA SER A 254 17.24 -25.95 -2.93
C SER A 254 16.14 -27.00 -2.98
N MET A 255 16.48 -28.22 -3.40
CA MET A 255 15.53 -29.35 -3.46
C MET A 255 14.92 -29.68 -2.10
N GLU A 256 15.69 -29.57 -1.04
CA GLU A 256 15.23 -29.84 0.33
C GLU A 256 14.22 -28.78 0.79
N SER A 257 14.57 -27.50 0.64
CA SER A 257 13.69 -26.38 1.00
C SER A 257 12.39 -26.42 0.19
N LYS A 258 12.50 -26.69 -1.11
CA LYS A 258 11.36 -26.85 -2.02
C LYS A 258 10.39 -27.92 -1.54
N ARG A 259 10.89 -29.12 -1.21
CA ARG A 259 10.07 -30.20 -0.65
C ARG A 259 9.37 -29.80 0.64
N GLN A 260 10.03 -29.04 1.53
CA GLN A 260 9.41 -28.59 2.77
C GLN A 260 8.24 -27.63 2.53
N PHE A 261 8.40 -26.67 1.61
CA PHE A 261 7.29 -25.78 1.21
C PHE A 261 6.15 -26.55 0.54
N GLU A 262 6.45 -27.42 -0.41
CA GLU A 262 5.44 -28.20 -1.14
C GLU A 262 4.67 -29.14 -0.20
N THR A 263 5.36 -29.77 0.77
CA THR A 263 4.72 -30.59 1.82
C THR A 263 3.78 -29.76 2.69
N ALA A 264 4.08 -28.48 2.90
CA ALA A 264 3.23 -27.54 3.60
C ALA A 264 2.12 -26.94 2.70
N GLY A 265 1.98 -27.39 1.45
CA GLY A 265 0.98 -26.90 0.49
C GLY A 265 1.30 -25.53 -0.10
N ILE A 266 2.54 -25.08 0.00
CA ILE A 266 2.99 -23.78 -0.49
C ILE A 266 3.58 -23.95 -1.90
N LEU A 267 3.11 -23.14 -2.85
CA LEU A 267 3.60 -23.17 -4.23
C LEU A 267 5.05 -22.68 -4.29
N THR A 268 5.88 -23.35 -5.10
CA THR A 268 7.27 -22.96 -5.31
C THR A 268 7.55 -22.67 -6.77
N GLU A 269 8.41 -21.69 -7.02
CA GLU A 269 8.79 -21.25 -8.37
C GLU A 269 10.28 -20.91 -8.39
N GLU A 270 11.02 -21.44 -9.37
CA GLU A 270 12.43 -21.09 -9.61
C GLU A 270 12.47 -20.05 -10.72
N ALA A 271 12.63 -18.78 -10.34
CA ALA A 271 12.52 -17.65 -11.26
C ALA A 271 13.28 -16.43 -10.73
N CYS A 272 13.61 -15.49 -11.63
CA CYS A 272 14.21 -14.22 -11.23
C CYS A 272 13.12 -13.17 -10.98
N THR A 273 12.95 -12.76 -9.73
CA THR A 273 11.94 -11.76 -9.31
C THR A 273 12.02 -10.48 -10.16
N LEU A 274 13.24 -9.99 -10.42
CA LEU A 274 13.45 -8.78 -11.23
C LEU A 274 12.97 -8.92 -12.67
N VAL A 275 13.15 -10.11 -13.26
CA VAL A 275 12.70 -10.42 -14.62
C VAL A 275 11.18 -10.51 -14.64
N MET A 276 10.57 -11.22 -13.69
CA MET A 276 9.11 -11.32 -13.59
C MET A 276 8.44 -9.95 -13.47
N LEU A 277 9.03 -9.06 -12.67
CA LEU A 277 8.56 -7.67 -12.53
C LEU A 277 8.79 -6.83 -13.80
N GLU A 278 9.76 -7.17 -14.65
CA GLU A 278 9.98 -6.47 -15.94
C GLU A 278 8.99 -6.94 -17.00
N THR A 279 8.69 -8.24 -16.99
CA THR A 279 7.85 -8.87 -18.02
C THR A 279 6.36 -8.87 -17.67
N GLY A 280 5.98 -8.34 -16.50
CA GLY A 280 4.60 -8.34 -16.02
C GLY A 280 4.07 -9.72 -15.64
N GLN A 281 4.98 -10.64 -15.28
CA GLN A 281 4.69 -12.03 -14.90
C GLN A 281 4.76 -12.25 -13.38
N PHE A 282 4.98 -11.19 -12.61
CA PHE A 282 5.01 -11.24 -11.16
C PHE A 282 3.61 -11.42 -10.56
#